data_AF-K1S6C3-F1
#
_entry.id   AF-K1S6C3-F1
#
_cell.length_a   1.000
_cell.length_b   1.000
_cell.length_c   1.000
_cell.angle_alpha   90.00
_cell.angle_beta   90.00
_cell.angle_gamma   90.00
#
_symmetry.space_group_name_H-M   'P 1'
#
loop_
_entity.id
_entity.type
_entity.pdbx_description
1 polymer ?
#
loop_
_entity_poly.entity_id
_entity_poly.type
_entity_poly.pdbx_seq_one_letter_code
_entity_poly.pdbx_strand_id
1 'polypeptide(L)'
;MAGLTVAVGLVGCGQKKAVEETTVATSETGSESSTVLKGTASKSSTGSDGADTTLTITAGGSQVMLDEVRYYVYTAQATYETYYLTKGKEIDWDSKMDGDVTWEQGVKSLVLDDICKREWLNEISSQYDIKLTKKEKSSVKTKALEYFKNTNVKLAKKINISEGRLIKVFEKAEIAN
;
A
#
# COMPACT_ATOMS: atom_id res chain seq x y z
N MET A 1 -10.74 -26.70 29.61
CA MET A 1 -10.79 -25.39 28.93
C MET A 1 -9.91 -25.51 27.69
N ALA A 2 -10.53 -25.66 26.52
CA ALA A 2 -9.82 -25.87 25.26
C ALA A 2 -9.46 -24.50 24.65
N GLY A 3 -8.17 -24.23 24.49
CA GLY A 3 -7.67 -23.05 23.79
C GLY A 3 -7.86 -23.24 22.28
N LEU A 4 -8.60 -22.32 21.65
CA LEU A 4 -8.73 -22.24 20.20
C LEU A 4 -7.56 -21.40 19.67
N THR A 5 -6.59 -22.08 19.05
CA THR A 5 -5.50 -21.44 18.32
C THR A 5 -5.97 -21.16 16.90
N VAL A 6 -6.16 -19.88 16.54
CA VAL A 6 -6.41 -19.47 15.15
C VAL A 6 -5.09 -19.01 14.56
N ALA A 7 -4.49 -19.86 13.72
CA ALA A 7 -3.36 -19.50 12.89
C ALA A 7 -3.89 -18.80 11.62
N VAL A 8 -3.87 -17.47 11.59
CA VAL A 8 -4.06 -16.70 10.35
C VAL A 8 -2.68 -16.49 9.73
N GLY A 9 -2.22 -17.48 8.98
CA GLY A 9 -1.02 -17.38 8.15
C GLY A 9 -1.40 -16.90 6.75
N LEU A 10 -1.31 -15.59 6.51
CA LEU A 10 -1.19 -15.05 5.15
C LEU A 10 0.29 -14.76 4.91
N VAL A 11 0.96 -15.74 4.30
CA VAL A 11 2.30 -15.61 3.71
C VAL A 11 2.20 -14.64 2.54
N GLY A 12 2.73 -13.43 2.73
CA GLY A 12 2.95 -12.42 1.71
C GLY A 12 4.45 -12.11 1.57
N CYS A 13 4.91 -11.98 0.32
CA CYS A 13 6.30 -11.91 -0.15
C CYS A 13 7.16 -13.14 0.16
N GLY A 14 7.21 -14.04 -0.84
CA GLY A 14 7.79 -15.38 -0.71
C GLY A 14 9.31 -15.43 -0.53
N GLN A 15 9.72 -16.36 0.33
CA GLN A 15 10.83 -17.28 0.09
C GLN A 15 10.48 -18.65 0.69
N LYS A 16 10.76 -19.72 -0.06
CA LYS A 16 10.56 -21.11 0.35
C LYS A 16 11.74 -21.54 1.23
N LYS A 17 11.51 -22.00 2.46
CA LYS A 17 12.21 -23.18 3.02
C LYS A 17 11.55 -23.70 4.30
N ALA A 18 11.90 -24.96 4.56
CA ALA A 18 11.17 -25.99 5.27
C ALA A 18 11.04 -25.83 6.79
N VAL A 19 10.04 -26.55 7.31
CA VAL A 19 9.75 -26.86 8.71
C VAL A 19 10.96 -27.49 9.39
N GLU A 20 11.33 -26.97 10.56
CA GLU A 20 11.94 -27.74 11.63
C GLU A 20 11.46 -27.19 12.98
N GLU A 21 10.81 -28.04 13.77
CA GLU A 21 10.45 -27.77 15.17
C GLU A 21 11.72 -27.81 16.02
N THR A 22 11.97 -26.83 16.90
CA THR A 22 12.77 -27.04 18.12
C THR A 22 12.43 -25.99 19.20
N THR A 23 12.44 -26.49 20.42
CA THR A 23 11.96 -25.97 21.70
C THR A 23 12.80 -24.84 22.32
N VAL A 24 12.18 -24.16 23.29
CA VAL A 24 12.67 -22.97 24.04
C VAL A 24 13.88 -23.28 24.93
N ALA A 25 14.90 -22.40 24.95
CA ALA A 25 15.71 -22.07 26.12
C ALA A 25 16.41 -20.69 25.98
N THR A 26 16.50 -19.96 27.09
CA THR A 26 17.06 -18.61 27.25
C THR A 26 18.57 -18.64 27.51
N SER A 27 19.40 -17.87 26.79
CA SER A 27 20.62 -17.17 27.28
C SER A 27 21.37 -16.44 26.16
N GLU A 28 22.27 -15.54 26.56
CA GLU A 28 22.79 -14.36 25.87
C GLU A 28 23.79 -14.59 24.69
N THR A 29 23.95 -13.50 23.92
CA THR A 29 25.04 -13.16 22.98
C THR A 29 25.10 -13.88 21.63
N GLY A 30 25.00 -13.09 20.56
CA GLY A 30 25.27 -13.53 19.19
C GLY A 30 24.60 -12.61 18.18
N SER A 31 25.41 -11.84 17.46
CA SER A 31 25.01 -10.96 16.37
C SER A 31 24.26 -11.74 15.29
N GLU A 32 23.03 -11.36 14.98
CA GLU A 32 22.41 -11.60 13.67
C GLU A 32 21.19 -10.66 13.50
N SER A 33 21.22 -9.90 12.41
CA SER A 33 20.27 -8.84 12.09
C SER A 33 18.92 -9.44 11.64
N SER A 34 18.03 -9.74 12.58
CA SER A 34 16.63 -10.05 12.29
C SER A 34 15.76 -8.81 12.46
N THR A 35 15.53 -8.04 11.39
CA THR A 35 14.47 -7.03 11.39
C THR A 35 13.12 -7.73 11.24
N VAL A 36 12.52 -8.09 12.37
CA VAL A 36 11.09 -8.40 12.48
C VAL A 36 10.32 -7.19 11.95
N LEU A 37 9.53 -7.37 10.89
CA LEU A 37 8.66 -6.31 10.35
C LEU A 37 7.53 -6.04 11.35
N LYS A 38 7.82 -5.16 12.29
CA LYS A 38 6.85 -4.50 13.14
C LYS A 38 6.45 -3.22 12.42
N GLY A 39 5.19 -3.10 12.00
CA GLY A 39 4.65 -1.82 11.53
C GLY A 39 4.66 -0.82 12.69
N THR A 40 5.76 -0.10 12.88
CA THR A 40 5.84 1.01 13.82
C THR A 40 5.45 2.29 13.10
N ALA A 41 4.26 2.79 13.39
CA ALA A 41 3.94 4.20 13.15
C ALA A 41 4.87 5.04 14.03
N SER A 42 5.90 5.64 13.43
CA SER A 42 6.82 6.51 14.15
C SER A 42 6.21 7.90 14.26
N LYS A 43 5.86 8.32 15.48
CA LYS A 43 5.38 9.68 15.76
C LYS A 43 6.58 10.52 16.20
N SER A 44 7.22 11.24 15.27
CA SER A 44 8.17 12.28 15.66
C SER A 44 7.39 13.51 16.15
N SER A 45 7.53 13.83 17.43
CA SER A 45 6.97 15.04 18.03
C SER A 45 8.06 16.09 18.19
N THR A 46 8.11 17.05 17.28
CA THR A 46 8.70 18.37 17.51
C THR A 46 7.74 19.41 16.96
N GLY A 47 7.20 20.22 17.86
CA GLY A 47 6.14 21.18 17.58
C GLY A 47 6.62 22.35 16.72
N SER A 48 5.81 22.69 15.73
CA SER A 48 5.56 24.02 15.19
C SER A 48 4.44 23.87 14.16
N ASP A 49 3.58 24.87 14.04
CA ASP A 49 2.38 24.88 13.21
C ASP A 49 2.55 24.22 11.82
N GLY A 50 1.67 23.27 11.49
CA GLY A 50 1.66 22.56 10.19
C GLY A 50 2.31 21.18 10.20
N ALA A 51 1.99 20.32 11.17
CA ALA A 51 2.53 18.96 11.21
C ALA A 51 1.81 18.06 10.19
N ASP A 52 2.36 18.01 8.98
CA ASP A 52 2.22 16.87 8.06
C ASP A 52 2.88 15.67 8.78
N THR A 53 2.14 15.05 9.70
CA THR A 53 2.55 13.83 10.38
C THR A 53 2.85 12.83 9.29
N THR A 54 4.14 12.58 9.05
CA THR A 54 4.67 11.79 7.94
C THR A 54 4.36 10.32 8.21
N LEU A 55 3.09 9.96 8.14
CA LEU A 55 2.66 8.58 8.25
C LEU A 55 3.01 7.92 6.92
N THR A 56 3.99 7.05 6.97
CA THR A 56 4.46 6.28 5.82
C THR A 56 4.33 4.79 6.09
N ILE A 57 4.10 4.02 5.03
CA ILE A 57 4.35 2.58 5.05
C ILE A 57 5.70 2.32 4.38
N THR A 58 6.45 1.34 4.89
CA THR A 58 7.72 0.92 4.29
C THR A 58 7.47 -0.26 3.37
N ALA A 59 7.82 -0.13 2.09
CA ALA A 59 7.62 -1.11 1.04
C ALA A 59 8.91 -1.21 0.21
N GLY A 60 9.61 -2.34 0.24
CA GLY A 60 10.86 -2.52 -0.49
C GLY A 60 11.90 -1.43 -0.18
N GLY A 61 12.09 -1.09 1.10
CA GLY A 61 13.01 0.00 1.52
C GLY A 61 12.54 1.43 1.18
N SER A 62 11.47 1.58 0.40
CA SER A 62 10.87 2.87 0.05
C SER A 62 9.78 3.27 1.04
N GLN A 63 9.65 4.58 1.28
CA GLN A 63 8.58 5.15 2.09
C GLN A 63 7.44 5.63 1.20
N VAL A 64 6.25 5.08 1.41
CA VAL A 64 5.02 5.49 0.72
C VAL A 64 4.19 6.35 1.66
N MET A 65 3.85 7.56 1.22
CA MET A 65 3.12 8.55 2.02
C MET A 65 1.64 8.18 2.15
N LEU A 66 1.03 8.53 3.28
CA LEU A 66 -0.36 8.17 3.55
C LEU A 66 -1.36 8.68 2.50
N ASP A 67 -1.14 9.84 1.90
CA ASP A 67 -2.03 10.37 0.87
C ASP A 67 -1.91 9.61 -0.47
N GLU A 68 -0.73 9.06 -0.78
CA GLU A 68 -0.55 8.06 -1.85
C GLU A 68 -1.27 6.75 -1.51
N VAL A 69 -1.19 6.27 -0.26
CA VAL A 69 -1.97 5.10 0.19
C VAL A 69 -3.48 5.37 0.06
N ARG A 70 -3.96 6.54 0.50
CA ARG A 70 -5.37 6.93 0.36
C ARG A 70 -5.79 6.98 -1.10
N TYR A 71 -4.95 7.50 -1.99
CA TYR A 71 -5.23 7.52 -3.42
C TYR A 71 -5.49 6.11 -3.95
N TYR A 72 -4.65 5.13 -3.61
CA TYR A 72 -4.84 3.74 -4.03
C TYR A 72 -6.08 3.11 -3.39
N VAL A 73 -6.31 3.31 -2.10
CA VAL A 73 -7.49 2.78 -1.39
C VAL A 73 -8.80 3.31 -1.98
N TYR A 74 -8.91 4.62 -2.20
CA TYR A 74 -10.12 5.22 -2.76
C TYR A 74 -10.32 4.87 -4.25
N THR A 75 -9.23 4.65 -4.99
CA THR A 75 -9.30 4.16 -6.36
C THR A 75 -9.84 2.73 -6.40
N ALA A 76 -9.31 1.84 -5.54
CA ALA A 76 -9.81 0.46 -5.43
C ALA A 76 -11.27 0.42 -4.96
N GLN A 77 -11.63 1.24 -3.96
CA GLN A 77 -13.02 1.39 -3.50
C GLN A 77 -13.94 1.75 -4.67
N ALA A 78 -13.60 2.79 -5.44
CA ALA A 78 -14.40 3.23 -6.58
C ALA A 78 -14.51 2.14 -7.68
N THR A 79 -13.45 1.36 -7.91
CA THR A 79 -13.48 0.22 -8.85
C THR A 79 -14.48 -0.84 -8.43
N TYR A 80 -14.46 -1.26 -7.15
CA TYR A 80 -15.40 -2.26 -6.65
C TYR A 80 -16.84 -1.73 -6.59
N GLU A 81 -17.06 -0.53 -6.07
CA GLU A 81 -18.39 0.10 -6.05
C GLU A 81 -18.97 0.21 -7.46
N THR A 82 -18.19 0.67 -8.43
CA THR A 82 -18.63 0.75 -9.84
C THR A 82 -18.96 -0.64 -10.38
N TYR A 83 -18.12 -1.65 -10.13
CA TYR A 83 -18.38 -3.01 -10.57
C TYR A 83 -19.71 -3.55 -10.01
N TYR A 84 -19.96 -3.42 -8.70
CA TYR A 84 -21.21 -3.89 -8.10
C TYR A 84 -22.42 -3.09 -8.59
N LEU A 85 -22.27 -1.77 -8.78
CA LEU A 85 -23.31 -0.91 -9.35
C LEU A 85 -23.71 -1.37 -10.76
N THR A 86 -22.76 -1.79 -11.61
CA THR A 86 -23.08 -2.35 -12.94
C THR A 86 -23.87 -3.65 -12.88
N LYS A 87 -23.85 -4.34 -11.73
CA LYS A 87 -24.65 -5.54 -11.44
C LYS A 87 -25.98 -5.22 -10.77
N GLY A 88 -26.33 -3.95 -10.61
CA GLY A 88 -27.54 -3.50 -9.91
C GLY A 88 -27.49 -3.76 -8.41
N LYS A 89 -26.29 -3.77 -7.82
CA LYS A 89 -26.06 -4.04 -6.39
C LYS A 89 -25.18 -2.96 -5.78
N GLU A 90 -25.30 -2.77 -4.47
CA GLU A 90 -24.29 -2.07 -3.68
C GLU A 90 -23.39 -3.12 -3.03
N ILE A 91 -22.10 -2.82 -2.88
CA ILE A 91 -21.17 -3.68 -2.17
C ILE A 91 -21.41 -3.54 -0.66
N ASP A 92 -21.58 -4.68 0.02
CA ASP A 92 -21.55 -4.74 1.48
C ASP A 92 -20.10 -4.91 1.94
N TRP A 93 -19.46 -3.81 2.32
CA TRP A 93 -18.06 -3.77 2.75
C TRP A 93 -17.79 -4.59 4.03
N ASP A 94 -18.80 -4.78 4.88
CA ASP A 94 -18.71 -5.55 6.13
C ASP A 94 -18.98 -7.04 5.92
N SER A 95 -19.56 -7.41 4.78
CA SER A 95 -19.78 -8.82 4.43
C SER A 95 -18.46 -9.58 4.27
N LYS A 96 -18.50 -10.88 4.55
CA LYS A 96 -17.32 -11.75 4.47
C LYS A 96 -16.99 -12.07 3.02
N MET A 97 -15.73 -11.90 2.66
CA MET A 97 -15.19 -12.28 1.35
C MET A 97 -14.83 -13.78 1.35
N ASP A 98 -14.03 -14.19 2.33
CA ASP A 98 -13.67 -15.58 2.64
C ASP A 98 -13.22 -15.66 4.12
N GLY A 99 -13.58 -16.75 4.80
CA GLY A 99 -13.37 -16.92 6.24
C GLY A 99 -13.90 -15.72 7.06
N ASP A 100 -13.08 -15.24 8.00
CA ASP A 100 -13.42 -14.12 8.87
C ASP A 100 -13.03 -12.73 8.31
N VAL A 101 -12.58 -12.64 7.06
CA VAL A 101 -12.12 -11.38 6.45
C VAL A 101 -13.29 -10.66 5.76
N THR A 102 -13.51 -9.39 6.10
CA THR A 102 -14.51 -8.56 5.41
C THR A 102 -14.01 -8.08 4.05
N TRP A 103 -14.90 -7.68 3.15
CA TRP A 103 -14.51 -7.05 1.87
C TRP A 103 -13.62 -5.83 2.08
N GLU A 104 -13.91 -4.99 3.08
CA GLU A 104 -13.09 -3.81 3.39
C GLU A 104 -11.66 -4.22 3.76
N GLN A 105 -11.50 -5.22 4.63
CA GLN A 105 -10.20 -5.73 5.05
C GLN A 105 -9.44 -6.38 3.89
N GLY A 106 -10.14 -7.18 3.08
CA GLY A 106 -9.57 -7.84 1.90
C GLY A 106 -9.04 -6.82 0.89
N VAL A 107 -9.85 -5.83 0.52
CA VAL A 107 -9.44 -4.80 -0.45
C VAL A 107 -8.30 -3.94 0.08
N LYS A 108 -8.31 -3.56 1.36
CA LYS A 108 -7.16 -2.85 1.95
C LYS A 108 -5.87 -3.67 1.90
N SER A 109 -5.96 -4.98 2.16
CA SER A 109 -4.80 -5.88 2.09
C SER A 109 -4.28 -6.01 0.66
N LEU A 110 -5.18 -6.17 -0.32
CA LEU A 110 -4.82 -6.19 -1.75
C LEU A 110 -4.13 -4.89 -2.19
N VAL A 111 -4.63 -3.74 -1.75
CA VAL A 111 -4.01 -2.44 -2.04
C VAL A 111 -2.61 -2.34 -1.44
N LEU A 112 -2.39 -2.81 -0.21
CA LEU A 112 -1.07 -2.81 0.41
C LEU A 112 -0.09 -3.73 -0.34
N ASP A 113 -0.52 -4.91 -0.76
CA ASP A 113 0.28 -5.83 -1.57
C ASP A 113 0.68 -5.20 -2.91
N ASP A 114 -0.26 -4.53 -3.58
CA ASP A 114 -0.01 -3.89 -4.87
C ASP A 114 0.90 -2.67 -4.75
N ILE A 115 0.80 -1.89 -3.67
CA ILE A 115 1.78 -0.85 -3.36
C ILE A 115 3.16 -1.46 -3.18
N CYS A 116 3.29 -2.54 -2.38
CA CYS A 116 4.56 -3.21 -2.14
C CYS A 116 5.22 -3.69 -3.44
N LYS A 117 4.46 -4.36 -4.30
CA LYS A 117 4.96 -4.82 -5.61
C LYS A 117 5.41 -3.66 -6.48
N ARG A 118 4.66 -2.56 -6.52
CA ARG A 118 4.97 -1.39 -7.34
C ARG A 118 6.23 -0.68 -6.87
N GLU A 119 6.41 -0.49 -5.56
CA GLU A 119 7.64 0.11 -5.04
C GLU A 119 8.85 -0.76 -5.35
N TRP A 120 8.74 -2.08 -5.22
CA TRP A 120 9.81 -3.01 -5.55
C TRP A 120 10.16 -2.99 -7.06
N LEU A 121 9.17 -2.99 -7.95
CA LEU A 121 9.40 -2.85 -9.39
C LEU A 121 10.07 -1.50 -9.74
N ASN A 122 9.64 -0.42 -9.08
CA ASN A 122 10.23 0.90 -9.27
C ASN A 122 11.68 0.96 -8.76
N GLU A 123 11.99 0.32 -7.65
CA GLU A 123 13.36 0.16 -7.15
C GLU A 123 14.24 -0.59 -8.16
N ILE A 124 13.76 -1.73 -8.67
CA ILE A 124 14.45 -2.50 -9.71
C ILE A 124 14.66 -1.66 -10.97
N SER A 125 13.63 -0.99 -11.46
CA SER A 125 13.72 -0.16 -12.67
C SER A 125 14.79 0.93 -12.57
N SER A 126 14.96 1.49 -11.36
CA SER A 126 15.98 2.50 -11.07
C SER A 126 17.40 1.91 -11.12
N GLN A 127 17.58 0.63 -10.76
CA GLN A 127 18.86 -0.07 -10.90
C GLN A 127 19.24 -0.33 -12.36
N TYR A 128 18.25 -0.49 -13.25
CA TYR A 128 18.44 -0.76 -14.68
C TYR A 128 18.39 0.49 -15.57
N ASP A 129 18.47 1.70 -14.99
CA ASP A 129 18.37 3.00 -15.66
C ASP A 129 17.12 3.18 -16.55
N ILE A 130 16.03 2.47 -16.23
CA ILE A 130 14.76 2.62 -16.93
C ILE A 130 14.17 3.97 -16.59
N LYS A 131 13.99 4.83 -17.59
CA LYS A 131 13.53 6.21 -17.43
C LYS A 131 12.44 6.54 -18.43
N LEU A 132 11.45 7.27 -17.96
CA LEU A 132 10.44 7.86 -18.83
C LEU A 132 11.07 8.89 -19.78
N THR A 133 10.68 8.78 -21.05
CA THR A 133 10.94 9.76 -22.09
C THR A 133 10.25 11.09 -21.79
N LYS A 134 10.64 12.17 -22.50
CA LYS A 134 9.98 13.48 -22.38
C LYS A 134 8.48 13.40 -22.71
N LYS A 135 8.11 12.57 -23.69
CA LYS A 135 6.72 12.38 -24.12
C LYS A 135 5.90 11.70 -23.03
N GLU A 136 6.42 10.64 -22.43
CA GLU A 136 5.75 9.92 -21.34
C GLU A 136 5.59 10.82 -20.11
N LYS A 137 6.64 11.54 -19.70
CA LYS A 137 6.54 12.52 -18.60
C LYS A 137 5.48 13.58 -18.84
N SER A 138 5.37 14.08 -20.08
CA SER A 138 4.33 15.04 -20.43
C SER A 138 2.94 14.40 -20.36
N SER A 139 2.77 13.16 -20.83
CA SER A 139 1.51 12.43 -20.76
C SER A 139 1.09 12.20 -19.30
N VAL A 140 2.02 11.80 -18.44
CA VAL A 140 1.78 11.62 -17.00
C VAL A 140 1.30 12.91 -16.34
N LYS A 141 1.94 14.05 -16.62
CA LYS A 141 1.51 15.35 -16.10
C LYS A 141 0.10 15.70 -16.55
N THR A 142 -0.22 15.47 -17.82
CA THR A 142 -1.59 15.68 -18.34
C THR A 142 -2.61 14.80 -17.61
N LYS A 143 -2.31 13.51 -17.42
CA LYS A 143 -3.17 12.58 -16.67
C LYS A 143 -3.41 13.06 -15.22
N ALA A 144 -2.36 13.54 -14.54
CA ALA A 144 -2.48 14.07 -13.18
C ALA A 144 -3.37 15.32 -13.13
N LEU A 145 -3.20 16.25 -14.07
CA LEU A 145 -4.06 17.44 -14.16
C LEU A 145 -5.53 17.09 -14.47
N GLU A 146 -5.76 16.14 -15.37
CA GLU A 146 -7.10 15.65 -15.70
C GLU A 146 -7.78 15.01 -14.49
N TYR A 147 -7.04 14.25 -13.67
CA TYR A 147 -7.55 13.70 -12.43
C TYR A 147 -8.12 14.79 -11.53
N PHE A 148 -7.40 15.87 -11.25
CA PHE A 148 -7.91 16.95 -10.38
C PHE A 148 -9.07 17.72 -11.00
N LYS A 149 -9.10 17.88 -12.33
CA LYS A 149 -10.23 18.52 -13.03
C LYS A 149 -11.52 17.69 -12.93
N ASN A 150 -11.40 16.38 -13.01
CA ASN A 150 -12.54 15.47 -13.07
C ASN A 150 -12.95 14.91 -11.69
N THR A 151 -12.10 15.05 -10.67
CA THR A 151 -12.37 14.55 -9.33
C THR A 151 -13.26 15.52 -8.53
N ASN A 152 -14.30 14.99 -7.91
CA ASN A 152 -15.16 15.76 -7.02
C ASN A 152 -14.36 16.35 -5.84
N VAL A 153 -14.59 17.64 -5.51
CA VAL A 153 -13.88 18.36 -4.44
C VAL A 153 -13.95 17.65 -3.08
N LYS A 154 -15.07 16.99 -2.73
CA LYS A 154 -15.18 16.24 -1.48
C LYS A 154 -14.27 15.01 -1.48
N LEU A 155 -14.18 14.30 -2.61
CA LEU A 155 -13.29 13.14 -2.76
C LEU A 155 -11.82 13.57 -2.78
N ALA A 156 -11.49 14.63 -3.52
CA ALA A 156 -10.15 15.21 -3.54
C ALA A 156 -9.66 15.58 -2.13
N LYS A 157 -10.54 16.16 -1.30
CA LYS A 157 -10.25 16.46 0.12
C LYS A 157 -10.06 15.21 0.99
N LYS A 158 -10.81 14.13 0.74
CA LYS A 158 -10.65 12.85 1.47
C LYS A 158 -9.31 12.19 1.15
N ILE A 159 -8.97 12.14 -0.14
CA ILE A 159 -7.71 11.57 -0.61
C ILE A 159 -6.54 12.44 -0.15
N ASN A 160 -6.68 13.76 -0.27
CA ASN A 160 -5.71 14.77 0.13
C ASN A 160 -4.32 14.58 -0.49
N ILE A 161 -4.27 14.07 -1.73
CA ILE A 161 -3.02 13.89 -2.46
C ILE A 161 -2.62 15.18 -3.16
N SER A 162 -1.35 15.55 -3.05
CA SER A 162 -0.80 16.68 -3.81
C SER A 162 -0.60 16.33 -5.29
N GLU A 163 -0.67 17.33 -6.17
CA GLU A 163 -0.43 17.12 -7.61
C GLU A 163 0.95 16.53 -7.89
N GLY A 164 1.99 17.06 -7.25
CA GLY A 164 3.36 16.55 -7.40
C GLY A 164 3.50 15.08 -6.97
N ARG A 165 2.75 14.63 -5.95
CA ARG A 165 2.77 13.23 -5.51
C ARG A 165 1.97 12.33 -6.43
N LEU A 166 0.82 12.80 -6.94
CA LEU A 166 0.05 12.05 -7.93
C LEU A 166 0.84 11.86 -9.24
N ILE A 167 1.61 12.88 -9.66
CA ILE A 167 2.54 12.74 -10.80
C ILE A 167 3.52 11.60 -10.53
N LYS A 168 4.16 11.53 -9.36
CA LYS A 168 5.08 10.43 -9.01
C LYS A 168 4.38 9.06 -9.04
N VAL A 169 3.15 8.97 -8.51
CA VAL A 169 2.33 7.76 -8.56
C VAL A 169 2.13 7.28 -10.00
N PHE A 170 1.82 8.19 -10.91
CA PHE A 170 1.66 7.87 -12.33
C PHE A 170 2.98 7.57 -13.03
N GLU A 171 4.08 8.23 -12.68
CA GLU A 171 5.40 7.90 -13.20
C GLU A 171 5.81 6.47 -12.81
N LYS A 172 5.66 6.10 -11.53
CA LYS A 172 5.88 4.73 -11.04
C LYS A 172 5.00 3.73 -11.79
N ALA A 173 3.77 4.11 -12.12
CA ALA A 173 2.84 3.24 -12.84
C ALA A 173 3.23 3.00 -14.29
N GLU A 174 3.71 4.03 -15.00
CA GLU A 174 4.22 3.87 -16.38
C GLU A 174 5.51 3.05 -16.43
N ILE A 175 6.37 3.13 -15.40
CA ILE A 175 7.62 2.36 -15.33
C ILE A 175 7.36 0.87 -15.02
N ALA A 176 6.35 0.58 -14.20
CA ALA A 176 6.00 -0.78 -13.78
C ALA A 176 5.09 -1.53 -14.78
N ASN A 177 4.83 -0.96 -15.96
CA ASN A 177 3.92 -1.47 -16.99
C ASN A 177 4.69 -2.21 -18.09
#